data_AF-A0A5E3XJ39-F1
#
_entry.id   AF-A0A5E3XJ39-F1
#
_cell.length_a   1.000
_cell.length_b   1.000
_cell.length_c   1.000
_cell.angle_alpha   90.00
_cell.angle_beta   90.00
_cell.angle_gamma   90.00
#
_symmetry.space_group_name_H-M   'P 1'
#
loop_
_entity.id
_entity.type
_entity.pdbx_description
1 polymer ?
#
loop_
_entity_poly.entity_id
_entity_poly.type
_entity_poly.pdbx_seq_one_letter_code
_entity_poly.pdbx_strand_id
1 'polypeptide(L)'
;MPEARELEFQYLQADGFLQTEKSKPGWDPRLRNIFVDITKDERNTTGSQRLKRGFIDSLACAMDIKRGSKSIQKPVFPHQMFNSFEDLLDAKLELTGIEHTGRSIVLVFGDLLCQPLTHTNIQIYDAANWEAVYRTSHLPLIGKHPESKMRTFKCALAFQVGDHVISFNTLDFLFQVTWAWARERNDPVKGLAHRDFSVLDQWPEFVSLWATLIQETVTKKTKSKGLTGSLRNWLTDPKNTMYNPGVGAYSVAEVMHLAGLPTDISLGDLLRSPSRVCRYLLALYQFLFVARYRIWVELVRACIHNNILAPRSSQRLKYADYLHVWAKDVCYTTIRHYDAVNTYNLAKKDKNLENLDAFEPTLLKDAIRHAPELVPVLFGHLEGCKLFDNELDGTETWIDNPLLAAFRSMSEAKLIVPSKACLRENDFVTLFLPSSEMRKRMLSTKLYAVAKDKIWTVFVCKHRANFKLVVGLERTKRIFRLEVLGTKDVAIGPLEYCGVGMIVRRKSGKGF
;
A
#
# COMPACT_ATOMS: atom_id res chain seq x y z
N MET A 1 3.76 4.11 -6.32
CA MET A 1 2.48 4.56 -5.73
C MET A 1 2.59 4.45 -4.22
N PRO A 2 1.78 5.17 -3.41
CA PRO A 2 1.62 4.78 -2.02
C PRO A 2 1.33 3.27 -1.99
N GLU A 3 2.01 2.55 -1.12
CA GLU A 3 1.65 1.16 -0.88
C GLU A 3 0.33 1.13 -0.09
N ALA A 4 -0.34 -0.02 -0.06
CA ALA A 4 -1.73 -0.07 0.38
C ALA A 4 -1.93 0.40 1.84
N ARG A 5 -0.93 0.25 2.72
CA ARG A 5 -1.01 0.82 4.07
C ARG A 5 -1.06 2.35 4.03
N GLU A 6 -0.13 2.98 3.32
CA GLU A 6 -0.08 4.43 3.14
C GLU A 6 -1.40 4.96 2.58
N LEU A 7 -2.00 4.24 1.63
CA LEU A 7 -3.30 4.57 1.08
C LEU A 7 -4.41 4.54 2.15
N GLU A 8 -4.50 3.46 2.94
CA GLU A 8 -5.50 3.32 4.00
C GLU A 8 -5.44 4.51 4.96
N PHE A 9 -4.25 4.94 5.38
CA PHE A 9 -4.14 6.07 6.30
C PHE A 9 -4.51 7.40 5.67
N GLN A 10 -4.14 7.61 4.40
CA GLN A 10 -4.53 8.81 3.66
C GLN A 10 -6.05 8.88 3.50
N TYR A 11 -6.70 7.74 3.23
CA TYR A 11 -8.16 7.64 3.15
C TYR A 11 -8.80 7.97 4.49
N LEU A 12 -8.38 7.32 5.59
CA LEU A 12 -8.93 7.55 6.93
C LEU A 12 -8.75 9.00 7.40
N GLN A 13 -7.63 9.63 7.06
CA GLN A 13 -7.39 11.05 7.36
C GLN A 13 -8.32 11.96 6.55
N ALA A 14 -8.43 11.74 5.24
CA ALA A 14 -9.22 12.57 4.34
C ALA A 14 -10.72 12.42 4.60
N ASP A 15 -11.22 11.19 4.78
CA ASP A 15 -12.62 10.94 5.11
C ASP A 15 -12.95 11.47 6.52
N GLY A 16 -12.11 11.22 7.53
CA GLY A 16 -12.31 11.75 8.88
C GLY A 16 -12.40 13.28 8.91
N PHE A 17 -11.58 13.97 8.11
CA PHE A 17 -11.69 15.41 7.89
C PHE A 17 -13.04 15.77 7.25
N LEU A 18 -13.42 15.11 6.15
CA LEU A 18 -14.66 15.40 5.44
C LEU A 18 -15.89 15.23 6.35
N GLN A 19 -15.96 14.14 7.11
CA GLN A 19 -17.06 13.90 8.04
C GLN A 19 -17.12 14.97 9.14
N THR A 20 -15.96 15.39 9.65
CA THR A 20 -15.86 16.46 10.65
C THR A 20 -16.37 17.78 10.10
N GLU A 21 -15.94 18.20 8.91
CA GLU A 21 -16.39 19.47 8.32
C GLU A 21 -17.86 19.44 7.91
N LYS A 22 -18.35 18.32 7.36
CA LYS A 22 -19.79 18.14 7.06
C LYS A 22 -20.69 18.31 8.28
N SER A 23 -20.19 17.99 9.47
CA SER A 23 -20.96 18.16 10.71
C SER A 23 -21.06 19.62 11.19
N LYS A 24 -20.25 20.54 10.63
CA LYS A 24 -20.25 21.95 11.03
C LYS A 24 -21.34 22.73 10.28
N PRO A 25 -22.22 23.47 10.98
CA PRO A 25 -23.19 24.35 10.33
C PRO A 25 -22.51 25.39 9.43
N GLY A 26 -22.98 25.51 8.19
CA GLY A 26 -22.51 26.51 7.24
C GLY A 26 -21.18 26.19 6.55
N TRP A 27 -20.64 24.97 6.70
CA TRP A 27 -19.48 24.55 5.92
C TRP A 27 -19.79 24.58 4.41
N ASP A 28 -18.90 25.19 3.63
CA ASP A 28 -19.02 25.32 2.18
C ASP A 28 -18.06 24.34 1.47
N PRO A 29 -18.57 23.22 0.92
CA PRO A 29 -17.75 22.19 0.28
C PRO A 29 -17.31 22.55 -1.15
N ARG A 30 -17.58 23.77 -1.62
CA ARG A 30 -17.23 24.19 -2.98
C ARG A 30 -15.72 24.24 -3.20
N LEU A 31 -15.29 23.74 -4.35
CA LEU A 31 -13.93 23.88 -4.87
C LEU A 31 -13.69 25.34 -5.28
N ARG A 32 -12.76 26.01 -4.61
CA ARG A 32 -12.45 27.43 -4.81
C ARG A 32 -11.20 27.66 -5.65
N ASN A 33 -10.24 26.74 -5.60
CA ASN A 33 -8.98 26.85 -6.33
C ASN A 33 -8.27 25.49 -6.40
N ILE A 34 -7.33 25.37 -7.33
CA ILE A 34 -6.40 24.25 -7.44
C ILE A 34 -5.00 24.83 -7.51
N PHE A 35 -4.09 24.32 -6.69
CA PHE A 35 -2.71 24.77 -6.62
C PHE A 35 -1.72 23.69 -7.04
N VAL A 36 -0.56 24.10 -7.56
CA VAL A 36 0.50 23.21 -8.01
C VAL A 36 1.89 23.78 -7.75
N ASP A 37 2.86 22.88 -7.64
CA ASP A 37 4.25 23.17 -7.96
C ASP A 37 4.64 22.62 -9.33
N ILE A 38 5.79 23.13 -9.81
CA ILE A 38 6.39 22.72 -11.06
C ILE A 38 7.78 22.11 -10.93
N THR A 39 8.11 21.25 -11.89
CA THR A 39 9.43 20.63 -12.03
C THR A 39 10.50 21.65 -12.40
N LYS A 40 11.78 21.25 -12.34
CA LYS A 40 12.88 22.12 -12.76
C LYS A 40 12.75 22.53 -14.23
N ASP A 41 12.35 21.61 -15.10
CA ASP A 41 12.28 21.84 -16.54
C ASP A 41 11.11 22.77 -16.89
N GLU A 42 9.96 22.61 -16.22
CA GLU A 42 8.79 23.48 -16.38
C GLU A 42 9.02 24.94 -15.96
N ARG A 43 10.01 25.22 -15.10
CA ARG A 43 10.33 26.61 -14.71
C ARG A 43 10.81 27.43 -15.87
N ASN A 44 11.46 26.79 -16.84
CA ASN A 44 11.99 27.47 -18.00
C ASN A 44 10.87 27.90 -18.96
N THR A 45 9.70 27.25 -18.89
CA THR A 45 8.59 27.47 -19.83
C THR A 45 7.41 28.21 -19.21
N THR A 46 7.20 28.15 -17.88
CA THR A 46 6.07 28.85 -17.24
C THR A 46 6.18 30.38 -17.33
N GLY A 47 5.04 31.06 -17.42
CA GLY A 47 4.94 32.51 -17.27
C GLY A 47 4.99 32.99 -15.81
N SER A 48 4.67 32.14 -14.83
CA SER A 48 4.59 32.55 -13.42
C SER A 48 5.97 32.75 -12.79
N GLN A 49 6.20 33.97 -12.28
CA GLN A 49 7.41 34.31 -11.52
C GLN A 49 7.44 33.60 -10.16
N ARG A 50 6.29 33.28 -9.57
CA ARG A 50 6.20 32.53 -8.31
C ARG A 50 6.70 31.10 -8.50
N LEU A 51 6.17 30.43 -9.51
CA LEU A 51 6.56 29.05 -9.86
C LEU A 51 8.05 28.95 -10.22
N LYS A 52 8.59 29.93 -10.97
CA LYS A 52 10.04 30.03 -11.28
C LYS A 52 10.92 30.07 -10.04
N ARG A 53 10.45 30.74 -8.98
CA ARG A 53 11.15 30.89 -7.70
C ARG A 53 10.87 29.75 -6.71
N GLY A 54 10.13 28.71 -7.14
CA GLY A 54 9.85 27.52 -6.33
C GLY A 54 8.71 27.68 -5.32
N PHE A 55 7.89 28.73 -5.46
CA PHE A 55 6.65 28.88 -4.68
C PHE A 55 5.50 28.16 -5.38
N ILE A 56 4.48 27.80 -4.59
CA ILE A 56 3.22 27.27 -5.09
C ILE A 56 2.42 28.41 -5.75
N ASP A 57 1.67 28.08 -6.80
CA ASP A 57 0.77 29.00 -7.49
C ASP A 57 -0.54 28.30 -7.92
N SER A 58 -1.50 29.08 -8.43
CA SER A 58 -2.74 28.55 -9.02
C SER A 58 -2.43 27.71 -10.27
N LEU A 59 -3.20 26.64 -10.46
CA LEU A 59 -3.15 25.79 -11.65
C LEU A 59 -3.46 26.58 -12.93
N ALA A 60 -4.21 27.69 -12.84
CA ALA A 60 -4.45 28.60 -13.97
C ALA A 60 -3.14 29.06 -14.64
N CYS A 61 -2.07 29.23 -13.87
CA CYS A 61 -0.76 29.66 -14.39
C CYS A 61 0.07 28.51 -15.00
N ALA A 62 -0.46 27.28 -14.99
CA ALA A 62 0.28 26.06 -15.32
C ALA A 62 -0.64 24.97 -15.90
N MET A 63 -1.68 25.33 -16.64
CA MET A 63 -2.67 24.35 -17.14
C MET A 63 -2.10 23.30 -18.10
N ASP A 64 -1.00 23.61 -18.79
CA ASP A 64 -0.37 22.72 -19.77
C ASP A 64 0.62 21.72 -19.15
N ILE A 65 0.85 21.78 -17.83
CA ILE A 65 1.78 20.85 -17.19
C ILE A 65 1.27 19.42 -17.27
N LYS A 66 2.21 18.50 -17.50
CA LYS A 66 1.96 17.07 -17.53
C LYS A 66 2.71 16.37 -16.42
N ARG A 67 2.10 15.31 -15.88
CA ARG A 67 2.63 14.52 -14.76
C ARG A 67 2.55 13.03 -15.10
N GLY A 68 3.48 12.25 -14.57
CA GLY A 68 3.59 10.81 -14.79
C GLY A 68 5.00 10.41 -15.20
N SER A 69 5.22 9.11 -15.40
CA SER A 69 6.47 8.65 -15.99
C SER A 69 6.57 9.08 -17.46
N LYS A 70 7.80 9.21 -17.98
CA LYS A 70 8.08 9.78 -19.31
C LYS A 70 7.21 9.19 -20.44
N SER A 71 6.86 7.90 -20.36
CA SER A 71 6.09 7.20 -21.39
C SER A 71 4.57 7.37 -21.28
N ILE A 72 4.05 7.90 -20.17
CA ILE A 72 2.60 7.97 -19.88
C ILE A 72 2.20 9.28 -19.19
N GLN A 73 2.89 10.39 -19.50
CA GLN A 73 2.55 11.68 -18.91
C GLN A 73 1.15 12.13 -19.34
N LYS A 74 0.31 12.51 -18.36
CA LYS A 74 -1.03 13.06 -18.59
C LYS A 74 -1.10 14.52 -18.14
N PRO A 75 -1.93 15.37 -18.78
CA PRO A 75 -2.22 16.70 -18.29
C PRO A 75 -2.73 16.67 -16.85
N VAL A 76 -2.31 17.64 -16.03
CA VAL A 76 -2.86 17.80 -14.68
C VAL A 76 -4.27 18.39 -14.74
N PHE A 77 -4.48 19.36 -15.62
CA PHE A 77 -5.77 19.97 -15.87
C PHE A 77 -6.65 19.09 -16.78
N PRO A 78 -7.95 18.91 -16.48
CA PRO A 78 -8.88 18.10 -17.28
C PRO A 78 -9.37 18.81 -18.56
N HIS A 79 -8.45 19.07 -19.50
CA HIS A 79 -8.76 19.73 -20.80
C HIS A 79 -9.84 19.04 -21.64
N GLN A 80 -10.15 17.77 -21.37
CA GLN A 80 -11.22 17.04 -22.08
C GLN A 80 -12.63 17.36 -21.55
N MET A 81 -12.71 18.03 -20.40
CA MET A 81 -13.96 18.31 -19.67
C MET A 81 -14.26 19.80 -19.55
N PHE A 82 -13.22 20.63 -19.53
CA PHE A 82 -13.31 22.08 -19.35
C PHE A 82 -12.36 22.79 -20.31
N ASN A 83 -12.78 23.93 -20.89
CA ASN A 83 -11.94 24.68 -21.82
C ASN A 83 -10.99 25.63 -21.10
N SER A 84 -11.35 26.08 -19.90
CA SER A 84 -10.58 27.03 -19.09
C SER A 84 -10.62 26.65 -17.61
N PHE A 85 -9.72 27.24 -16.80
CA PHE A 85 -9.74 27.05 -15.36
C PHE A 85 -10.97 27.70 -14.73
N GLU A 86 -11.41 28.82 -15.28
CA GLU A 86 -12.64 29.53 -14.92
C GLU A 86 -13.87 28.64 -15.16
N ASP A 87 -13.96 27.96 -16.31
CA ASP A 87 -15.04 27.01 -16.63
C ASP A 87 -15.16 25.91 -15.55
N LEU A 88 -14.02 25.43 -15.03
CA LEU A 88 -14.00 24.41 -13.97
C LEU A 88 -14.52 24.96 -12.64
N LEU A 89 -14.18 26.20 -12.29
CA LEU A 89 -14.67 26.83 -11.05
C LEU A 89 -16.15 27.24 -11.18
N ASP A 90 -16.59 27.69 -12.35
CA ASP A 90 -17.97 28.08 -12.64
C ASP A 90 -18.93 26.91 -12.62
N ALA A 91 -18.43 25.68 -12.80
CA ALA A 91 -19.20 24.45 -12.57
C ALA A 91 -19.60 24.24 -11.10
N LYS A 92 -19.10 25.06 -10.16
CA LYS A 92 -19.47 25.05 -8.72
C LYS A 92 -19.38 23.66 -8.10
N LEU A 93 -18.32 22.94 -8.44
CA LEU A 93 -18.06 21.59 -7.99
C LEU A 93 -17.92 21.53 -6.46
N GLU A 94 -18.66 20.61 -5.82
CA GLU A 94 -18.67 20.45 -4.35
C GLU A 94 -18.04 19.12 -3.96
N LEU A 95 -17.14 19.12 -2.97
CA LEU A 95 -16.57 17.89 -2.41
C LEU A 95 -17.64 17.12 -1.62
N THR A 96 -18.29 16.16 -2.27
CA THR A 96 -19.38 15.37 -1.72
C THR A 96 -18.90 14.07 -1.08
N GLY A 97 -17.70 13.57 -1.43
CA GLY A 97 -17.19 12.30 -0.92
C GLY A 97 -15.68 12.15 -1.04
N ILE A 98 -15.14 11.27 -0.18
CA ILE A 98 -13.82 10.68 -0.33
C ILE A 98 -14.02 9.18 -0.44
N GLU A 99 -13.51 8.60 -1.50
CA GLU A 99 -13.52 7.15 -1.71
C GLU A 99 -12.08 6.67 -1.89
N HIS A 100 -11.90 5.35 -1.91
CA HIS A 100 -10.64 4.76 -2.30
C HIS A 100 -10.85 3.47 -3.09
N THR A 101 -9.87 3.16 -3.93
CA THR A 101 -9.66 1.82 -4.48
C THR A 101 -8.66 1.10 -3.59
N GLY A 102 -8.20 -0.08 -3.99
CA GLY A 102 -7.04 -0.71 -3.35
C GLY A 102 -5.70 0.01 -3.58
N ARG A 103 -5.64 1.07 -4.43
CA ARG A 103 -4.39 1.74 -4.86
C ARG A 103 -4.42 3.25 -4.90
N SER A 104 -5.58 3.87 -4.79
CA SER A 104 -5.73 5.31 -4.98
C SER A 104 -6.89 5.86 -4.19
N ILE A 105 -6.80 7.14 -3.83
CA ILE A 105 -7.92 7.91 -3.30
C ILE A 105 -8.66 8.52 -4.48
N VAL A 106 -9.97 8.66 -4.33
CA VAL A 106 -10.85 9.35 -5.27
C VAL A 106 -11.54 10.48 -4.51
N LEU A 107 -11.30 11.71 -4.93
CA LEU A 107 -12.06 12.87 -4.48
C LEU A 107 -13.32 12.95 -5.36
N VAL A 108 -14.48 12.97 -4.71
CA VAL A 108 -15.78 13.03 -5.38
C VAL A 108 -16.30 14.46 -5.31
N PHE A 109 -16.27 15.16 -6.44
CA PHE A 109 -16.75 16.53 -6.58
C PHE A 109 -18.12 16.57 -7.28
N GLY A 110 -19.14 15.98 -6.65
CA GLY A 110 -20.43 15.73 -7.30
C GLY A 110 -20.29 14.73 -8.45
N ASP A 111 -20.59 15.16 -9.68
CA ASP A 111 -20.46 14.33 -10.88
C ASP A 111 -19.02 14.21 -11.41
N LEU A 112 -18.07 14.99 -10.89
CA LEU A 112 -16.66 14.92 -11.28
C LEU A 112 -15.85 14.10 -10.29
N LEU A 113 -15.13 13.09 -10.77
CA LEU A 113 -14.21 12.28 -9.99
C LEU A 113 -12.77 12.70 -10.28
N CYS A 114 -11.97 12.88 -9.23
CA CYS A 114 -10.53 13.10 -9.33
C CYS A 114 -9.80 11.96 -8.62
N GLN A 115 -8.93 11.25 -9.32
CA GLN A 115 -8.12 10.17 -8.79
C GLN A 115 -6.63 10.54 -8.86
N PRO A 116 -6.06 11.10 -7.79
CA PRO A 116 -4.63 11.36 -7.65
C PRO A 116 -3.87 10.05 -7.48
N LEU A 117 -2.85 9.86 -8.30
CA LEU A 117 -2.07 8.63 -8.43
C LEU A 117 -0.61 8.89 -8.12
N THR A 118 0.05 7.83 -7.69
CA THR A 118 1.49 7.76 -7.47
C THR A 118 2.01 8.71 -6.37
N HIS A 119 3.33 8.70 -6.14
CA HIS A 119 4.06 9.03 -4.91
C HIS A 119 3.63 10.34 -4.23
N THR A 120 2.56 10.26 -3.45
CA THR A 120 2.02 11.38 -2.70
C THR A 120 1.53 11.00 -1.31
N ASN A 121 1.48 12.01 -0.45
CA ASN A 121 0.89 11.95 0.89
C ASN A 121 -0.08 13.12 1.07
N ILE A 122 -1.26 12.84 1.60
CA ILE A 122 -2.28 13.86 1.83
C ILE A 122 -1.93 14.67 3.08
N GLN A 123 -1.95 15.98 2.94
CA GLN A 123 -1.94 16.94 4.05
C GLN A 123 -3.15 17.85 3.91
N ILE A 124 -3.83 18.13 5.02
CA ILE A 124 -5.02 18.99 5.02
C ILE A 124 -4.69 20.20 5.87
N TYR A 125 -4.57 21.35 5.23
CA TYR A 125 -4.19 22.60 5.85
C TYR A 125 -5.43 23.46 6.10
N ASP A 126 -5.53 24.07 7.28
CA ASP A 126 -6.38 25.25 7.46
C ASP A 126 -5.79 26.46 6.71
N ALA A 127 -6.56 27.54 6.60
CA ALA A 127 -6.13 28.75 5.90
C ALA A 127 -4.80 29.34 6.42
N ALA A 128 -4.56 29.31 7.73
CA ALA A 128 -3.35 29.88 8.34
C ALA A 128 -2.09 29.06 8.03
N ASN A 129 -2.19 27.74 8.13
CA ASN A 129 -1.09 26.83 7.79
C ASN A 129 -0.85 26.81 6.29
N TRP A 130 -1.91 26.83 5.47
CA TRP A 130 -1.78 26.90 4.01
C TRP A 130 -1.08 28.18 3.58
N GLU A 131 -1.42 29.33 4.17
CA GLU A 131 -0.76 30.60 3.82
C GLU A 131 0.74 30.56 4.07
N ALA A 132 1.18 29.91 5.16
CA ALA A 132 2.60 29.71 5.42
C ALA A 132 3.25 28.78 4.39
N VAL A 133 2.58 27.69 3.98
CA VAL A 133 3.05 26.79 2.93
C VAL A 133 3.14 27.53 1.59
N TYR A 134 2.11 28.28 1.22
CA TYR A 134 2.01 29.07 -0.01
C TYR A 134 3.08 30.16 -0.10
N ARG A 135 3.47 30.76 1.03
CA ARG A 135 4.56 31.75 1.12
C ARG A 135 5.96 31.14 1.22
N THR A 136 6.09 29.81 1.23
CA THR A 136 7.38 29.13 1.43
C THR A 136 7.85 28.44 0.16
N SER A 137 9.08 28.75 -0.28
CA SER A 137 9.70 28.06 -1.42
C SER A 137 10.24 26.69 -1.01
N HIS A 138 10.19 25.72 -1.93
CA HIS A 138 10.90 24.44 -1.76
C HIS A 138 12.34 24.49 -2.29
N LEU A 139 12.78 25.62 -2.85
CA LEU A 139 14.12 25.77 -3.41
C LEU A 139 15.07 26.43 -2.43
N PRO A 140 16.37 26.05 -2.46
CA PRO A 140 17.37 26.73 -1.68
C PRO A 140 17.43 28.19 -2.13
N LEU A 141 17.13 29.11 -1.21
CA LEU A 141 17.37 30.53 -1.40
C LEU A 141 18.87 30.78 -1.22
N ILE A 142 19.67 30.37 -2.21
CA ILE A 142 21.12 30.54 -2.19
C ILE A 142 21.44 32.04 -2.12
N GLY A 143 22.18 32.45 -1.10
CA GLY A 143 22.93 33.73 -1.06
C GLY A 143 22.31 34.90 -0.29
N LYS A 144 21.04 34.85 0.16
CA LYS A 144 20.47 35.96 0.96
C LYS A 144 19.87 35.57 2.30
N HIS A 145 19.36 34.34 2.46
CA HIS A 145 18.80 33.86 3.73
C HIS A 145 18.99 32.35 3.87
N PRO A 146 20.18 31.86 4.27
CA PRO A 146 20.41 30.42 4.48
C PRO A 146 19.48 29.81 5.54
N GLU A 147 18.92 30.64 6.43
CA GLU A 147 17.93 30.23 7.44
C GLU A 147 16.45 30.41 7.05
N SER A 148 16.14 30.91 5.84
CA SER A 148 14.74 31.04 5.43
C SER A 148 14.13 29.66 5.19
N LYS A 149 13.28 29.25 6.14
CA LYS A 149 12.50 28.01 6.19
C LYS A 149 12.11 27.55 4.80
N MET A 150 12.75 26.51 4.30
CA MET A 150 12.32 25.82 3.09
C MET A 150 11.34 24.72 3.48
N ARG A 151 10.29 24.54 2.68
CA ARG A 151 9.47 23.33 2.79
C ARG A 151 10.24 22.16 2.21
N THR A 152 10.17 21.02 2.89
CA THR A 152 10.89 19.79 2.52
C THR A 152 10.12 18.91 1.54
N PHE A 153 8.97 19.39 1.04
CA PHE A 153 8.09 18.68 0.12
C PHE A 153 7.68 19.60 -1.03
N LYS A 154 7.20 19.00 -2.11
CA LYS A 154 6.56 19.66 -3.26
C LYS A 154 5.06 19.40 -3.22
N CYS A 155 4.24 20.33 -3.71
CA CYS A 155 2.81 20.17 -3.86
C CYS A 155 2.53 19.64 -5.27
N ALA A 156 2.23 18.36 -5.41
CA ALA A 156 1.91 17.79 -6.72
C ALA A 156 0.58 18.36 -7.26
N LEU A 157 -0.40 18.46 -6.37
CA LEU A 157 -1.71 19.07 -6.59
C LEU A 157 -2.34 19.41 -5.24
N ALA A 158 -3.07 20.50 -5.12
CA ALA A 158 -3.86 20.80 -3.93
C ALA A 158 -5.19 21.45 -4.26
N PHE A 159 -6.22 21.11 -3.51
CA PHE A 159 -7.60 21.54 -3.74
C PHE A 159 -8.06 22.42 -2.59
N GLN A 160 -8.43 23.66 -2.88
CA GLN A 160 -9.01 24.56 -1.88
C GLN A 160 -10.52 24.30 -1.79
N VAL A 161 -10.97 23.83 -0.63
CA VAL A 161 -12.38 23.52 -0.36
C VAL A 161 -12.78 24.20 0.94
N GLY A 162 -13.72 25.14 0.84
CA GLY A 162 -14.07 26.02 1.97
C GLY A 162 -12.84 26.79 2.48
N ASP A 163 -12.55 26.63 3.77
CA ASP A 163 -11.40 27.27 4.46
C ASP A 163 -10.19 26.33 4.61
N HIS A 164 -10.21 25.21 3.91
CA HIS A 164 -9.16 24.18 3.97
C HIS A 164 -8.54 23.93 2.60
N VAL A 165 -7.34 23.36 2.60
CA VAL A 165 -6.63 22.92 1.41
C VAL A 165 -6.19 21.47 1.57
N ILE A 166 -6.72 20.57 0.72
CA ILE A 166 -6.32 19.17 0.63
C ILE A 166 -5.16 19.08 -0.35
N SER A 167 -3.95 18.85 0.14
CA SER A 167 -2.71 18.86 -0.63
C SER A 167 -2.10 17.47 -0.76
N PHE A 168 -1.75 17.10 -1.99
CA PHE A 168 -1.02 15.87 -2.33
C PHE A 168 0.46 16.19 -2.43
N ASN A 169 1.17 16.02 -1.32
CA ASN A 169 2.59 16.30 -1.21
C ASN A 169 3.44 15.21 -1.86
N THR A 170 4.53 15.57 -2.54
CA THR A 170 5.47 14.65 -3.21
C THR A 170 6.92 15.09 -2.99
N LEU A 171 7.87 14.17 -3.17
CA LEU A 171 9.31 14.48 -3.21
C LEU A 171 9.87 14.54 -4.64
N ASP A 172 9.26 13.82 -5.58
CA ASP A 172 9.86 13.53 -6.89
C ASP A 172 8.97 13.90 -8.09
N PHE A 173 7.71 14.32 -7.86
CA PHE A 173 6.70 14.52 -8.90
C PHE A 173 6.43 13.27 -9.74
N LEU A 174 6.73 12.06 -9.23
CA LEU A 174 6.15 10.82 -9.74
C LEU A 174 4.69 10.78 -9.29
N PHE A 175 3.90 11.67 -9.85
CA PHE A 175 2.48 11.92 -9.63
C PHE A 175 1.76 11.76 -10.97
N GLN A 176 0.52 11.31 -10.94
CA GLN A 176 -0.38 11.38 -12.10
C GLN A 176 -1.78 11.67 -11.56
N VAL A 177 -2.64 12.30 -12.34
CA VAL A 177 -4.05 12.47 -11.96
C VAL A 177 -4.92 11.93 -13.09
N THR A 178 -6.02 11.30 -12.73
CA THR A 178 -7.07 10.92 -13.68
C THR A 178 -8.36 11.60 -13.26
N TRP A 179 -9.06 12.14 -14.25
CA TRP A 179 -10.36 12.78 -14.08
C TRP A 179 -11.38 11.95 -14.84
N ALA A 180 -12.56 11.75 -14.27
CA ALA A 180 -13.66 11.04 -14.93
C ALA A 180 -15.01 11.65 -14.51
N TRP A 181 -15.99 11.65 -15.40
CA TRP A 181 -17.37 11.83 -14.97
C TRP A 181 -17.83 10.60 -14.18
N ALA A 182 -18.69 10.77 -13.18
CA ALA A 182 -19.20 9.67 -12.36
C ALA A 182 -19.86 8.57 -13.21
N ARG A 183 -20.63 8.95 -14.23
CA ARG A 183 -21.23 8.01 -15.20
C ARG A 183 -20.21 7.24 -16.05
N GLU A 184 -18.98 7.76 -16.17
CA GLU A 184 -17.89 7.15 -16.94
C GLU A 184 -16.88 6.43 -16.04
N ARG A 185 -17.12 6.33 -14.72
CA ARG A 185 -16.17 5.75 -13.73
C ARG A 185 -15.52 4.45 -14.20
N ASN A 186 -16.33 3.55 -14.76
CA ASN A 186 -15.91 2.21 -15.18
C ASN A 186 -15.52 2.11 -16.65
N ASP A 187 -15.61 3.20 -17.42
CA ASP A 187 -15.22 3.22 -18.82
C ASP A 187 -13.71 2.92 -18.97
N PRO A 188 -13.29 2.00 -19.83
CA PRO A 188 -11.89 1.60 -19.96
C PRO A 188 -10.96 2.66 -20.56
N VAL A 189 -11.51 3.70 -21.20
CA VAL A 189 -10.77 4.76 -21.89
C VAL A 189 -10.88 6.09 -21.16
N LYS A 190 -12.10 6.46 -20.76
CA LYS A 190 -12.44 7.76 -20.14
C LYS A 190 -12.56 7.70 -18.63
N GLY A 191 -12.71 6.50 -18.07
CA GLY A 191 -12.93 6.30 -16.64
C GLY A 191 -11.67 6.45 -15.78
N LEU A 192 -11.81 6.05 -14.53
CA LEU A 192 -10.68 6.06 -13.59
C LEU A 192 -9.61 5.05 -14.01
N ALA A 193 -8.34 5.43 -13.81
CA ALA A 193 -7.21 4.58 -14.20
C ALA A 193 -7.13 3.32 -13.33
N HIS A 194 -7.44 3.47 -12.05
CA HIS A 194 -7.49 2.38 -11.09
C HIS A 194 -8.95 2.09 -10.73
N ARG A 195 -9.31 0.81 -10.90
CA ARG A 195 -10.65 0.24 -10.65
C ARG A 195 -10.54 -1.04 -9.83
N ASP A 196 -9.41 -1.22 -9.15
CA ASP A 196 -9.14 -2.34 -8.27
C ASP A 196 -9.98 -2.30 -6.99
N PHE A 197 -10.25 -3.47 -6.43
CA PHE A 197 -11.08 -3.64 -5.24
C PHE A 197 -10.29 -3.32 -3.97
N SER A 198 -10.95 -2.65 -3.01
CA SER A 198 -10.45 -2.61 -1.63
C SER A 198 -10.52 -4.01 -1.04
N VAL A 199 -9.40 -4.59 -0.63
CA VAL A 199 -9.36 -5.95 -0.05
C VAL A 199 -10.17 -6.02 1.25
N LEU A 200 -10.25 -4.91 2.01
CA LEU A 200 -10.98 -4.86 3.26
C LEU A 200 -12.48 -4.62 3.08
N ASP A 201 -12.86 -3.81 2.09
CA ASP A 201 -14.25 -3.37 1.91
C ASP A 201 -15.01 -4.14 0.82
N GLN A 202 -14.28 -4.80 -0.08
CA GLN A 202 -14.79 -5.50 -1.27
C GLN A 202 -14.14 -6.89 -1.37
N TRP A 203 -14.08 -7.59 -0.23
CA TRP A 203 -13.51 -8.93 -0.13
C TRP A 203 -14.16 -9.94 -1.10
N PRO A 204 -15.51 -10.00 -1.25
CA PRO A 204 -16.13 -10.94 -2.18
C PRO A 204 -15.71 -10.73 -3.64
N GLU A 205 -15.66 -9.48 -4.10
CA GLU A 205 -15.23 -9.12 -5.46
C GLU A 205 -13.75 -9.42 -5.68
N PHE A 206 -12.92 -9.13 -4.67
CA PHE A 206 -11.49 -9.43 -4.71
C PHE A 206 -11.22 -10.95 -4.78
N VAL A 207 -11.93 -11.76 -3.99
CA VAL A 207 -11.81 -13.23 -4.02
C VAL A 207 -12.32 -13.80 -5.33
N SER A 208 -13.45 -13.29 -5.84
CA SER A 208 -13.99 -13.65 -7.16
C SER A 208 -12.98 -13.38 -8.27
N LEU A 209 -12.28 -12.25 -8.19
CA LEU A 209 -11.25 -11.89 -9.16
C LEU A 209 -10.10 -12.91 -9.17
N TRP A 210 -9.67 -13.38 -8.01
CA TRP A 210 -8.66 -14.44 -7.90
C TRP A 210 -9.16 -15.79 -8.39
N ALA A 211 -10.41 -16.15 -8.12
CA ALA A 211 -11.02 -17.37 -8.66
C ALA A 211 -10.95 -17.40 -10.19
N THR A 212 -11.33 -16.29 -10.84
CA THR A 212 -11.24 -16.12 -12.30
C THR A 212 -9.81 -16.24 -12.81
N LEU A 213 -8.85 -15.55 -12.17
CA LEU A 213 -7.43 -15.64 -12.55
C LEU A 213 -6.93 -17.07 -12.55
N ILE A 214 -7.25 -17.81 -11.49
CA ILE A 214 -6.76 -19.17 -11.30
C ILE A 214 -7.40 -20.09 -12.34
N GLN A 215 -8.73 -20.01 -12.52
CA GLN A 215 -9.43 -20.77 -13.55
C GLN A 215 -8.81 -20.49 -14.91
N GLU A 216 -8.64 -19.23 -15.32
CA GLU A 216 -8.09 -18.90 -16.62
C GLU A 216 -6.63 -19.34 -16.79
N THR A 217 -5.79 -19.16 -15.78
CA THR A 217 -4.33 -19.32 -15.92
C THR A 217 -3.90 -20.79 -15.79
N VAL A 218 -4.59 -21.55 -14.93
CA VAL A 218 -4.28 -22.95 -14.65
C VAL A 218 -4.96 -23.89 -15.65
N THR A 219 -6.15 -23.56 -16.17
CA THR A 219 -6.88 -24.41 -17.14
C THR A 219 -6.39 -24.25 -18.58
N LYS A 220 -6.05 -23.02 -19.00
CA LYS A 220 -5.35 -22.83 -20.28
C LYS A 220 -4.10 -23.70 -20.17
N LYS A 221 -3.84 -24.60 -21.13
CA LYS A 221 -2.59 -25.37 -21.26
C LYS A 221 -1.44 -24.42 -21.56
N THR A 222 -1.23 -23.45 -20.68
CA THR A 222 -0.26 -22.38 -20.81
C THR A 222 1.07 -23.09 -20.85
N LYS A 223 1.69 -23.10 -22.04
CA LYS A 223 3.08 -23.54 -22.21
C LYS A 223 3.83 -22.97 -21.02
N SER A 224 4.45 -23.84 -20.23
CA SER A 224 4.98 -23.63 -18.87
C SER A 224 5.72 -22.30 -18.61
N LYS A 225 6.18 -21.60 -19.66
CA LYS A 225 6.88 -20.32 -19.65
C LYS A 225 6.22 -19.20 -18.81
N GLY A 226 4.89 -19.11 -18.75
CA GLY A 226 4.21 -18.03 -18.00
C GLY A 226 4.25 -18.23 -16.47
N LEU A 227 4.18 -19.48 -16.02
CA LEU A 227 4.08 -19.83 -14.60
C LEU A 227 5.44 -19.94 -13.91
N THR A 228 6.53 -20.03 -14.66
CA THR A 228 7.90 -20.07 -14.12
C THR A 228 8.45 -18.68 -13.79
N GLY A 229 7.70 -17.59 -14.04
CA GLY A 229 8.05 -16.24 -13.63
C GLY A 229 8.15 -16.11 -12.10
N SER A 230 9.00 -15.20 -11.62
CA SER A 230 9.12 -14.89 -10.19
C SER A 230 7.79 -14.33 -9.68
N LEU A 231 7.22 -14.91 -8.61
CA LEU A 231 5.97 -14.42 -8.02
C LEU A 231 6.11 -12.96 -7.61
N ARG A 232 7.22 -12.60 -6.94
CA ARG A 232 7.53 -11.22 -6.56
C ARG A 232 7.38 -10.26 -7.74
N ASN A 233 8.00 -10.60 -8.87
CA ASN A 233 7.98 -9.72 -10.05
C ASN A 233 6.57 -9.61 -10.62
N TRP A 234 5.83 -10.73 -10.64
CA TRP A 234 4.45 -10.75 -11.10
C TRP A 234 3.55 -9.86 -10.22
N LEU A 235 3.70 -9.94 -8.88
CA LEU A 235 2.99 -9.09 -7.94
C LEU A 235 3.35 -7.62 -8.15
N THR A 236 4.62 -7.27 -8.31
CA THR A 236 4.99 -5.85 -8.47
C THR A 236 4.78 -5.29 -9.88
N ASP A 237 4.35 -6.10 -10.85
CA ASP A 237 4.13 -5.66 -12.23
C ASP A 237 2.88 -4.76 -12.30
N PRO A 238 2.98 -3.53 -12.85
CA PRO A 238 1.84 -2.63 -13.02
C PRO A 238 0.59 -3.27 -13.65
N LYS A 239 0.75 -4.27 -14.52
CA LYS A 239 -0.36 -4.97 -15.20
C LYS A 239 -1.17 -5.90 -14.30
N ASN A 240 -0.60 -6.38 -13.20
CA ASN A 240 -1.25 -7.36 -12.31
C ASN A 240 -1.78 -6.73 -11.02
N THR A 241 -1.64 -5.41 -10.88
CA THR A 241 -1.89 -4.71 -9.63
C THR A 241 -3.30 -4.80 -9.06
N MET A 242 -4.29 -5.17 -9.89
CA MET A 242 -5.64 -5.51 -9.44
C MET A 242 -5.70 -6.75 -8.52
N TYR A 243 -4.76 -7.68 -8.66
CA TYR A 243 -4.68 -8.90 -7.83
C TYR A 243 -3.90 -8.65 -6.53
N ASN A 244 -3.14 -7.57 -6.47
CA ASN A 244 -2.28 -7.24 -5.34
C ASN A 244 -2.28 -5.72 -5.05
N PRO A 245 -3.47 -5.13 -4.84
CA PRO A 245 -3.62 -3.70 -4.69
C PRO A 245 -2.65 -3.14 -3.63
N GLY A 246 -1.84 -2.18 -4.09
CA GLY A 246 -0.86 -1.45 -3.29
C GLY A 246 0.28 -2.30 -2.72
N VAL A 247 0.52 -3.51 -3.24
CA VAL A 247 1.73 -4.28 -2.94
C VAL A 247 2.91 -3.73 -3.73
N GLY A 248 3.89 -3.16 -3.02
CA GLY A 248 5.12 -2.61 -3.55
C GLY A 248 6.37 -3.32 -3.04
N ALA A 249 7.47 -2.58 -2.93
CA ALA A 249 8.78 -3.16 -2.66
C ALA A 249 8.91 -3.70 -1.24
N TYR A 250 8.32 -3.00 -0.25
CA TYR A 250 8.40 -3.44 1.14
C TYR A 250 7.24 -4.33 1.55
N SER A 251 6.01 -4.00 1.15
CA SER A 251 4.83 -4.80 1.49
C SER A 251 4.89 -6.19 0.88
N VAL A 252 5.51 -6.40 -0.29
CA VAL A 252 5.67 -7.77 -0.83
C VAL A 252 6.47 -8.66 0.12
N ALA A 253 7.53 -8.14 0.76
CA ALA A 253 8.31 -8.90 1.73
C ALA A 253 7.48 -9.28 2.97
N GLU A 254 6.70 -8.31 3.47
CA GLU A 254 5.83 -8.47 4.64
C GLU A 254 4.68 -9.46 4.36
N VAL A 255 3.96 -9.29 3.25
CA VAL A 255 2.85 -10.17 2.86
C VAL A 255 3.34 -11.59 2.59
N MET A 256 4.49 -11.76 1.91
CA MET A 256 5.05 -13.10 1.69
C MET A 256 5.49 -13.76 3.01
N HIS A 257 6.05 -13.00 3.96
CA HIS A 257 6.39 -13.54 5.28
C HIS A 257 5.13 -13.96 6.05
N LEU A 258 4.11 -13.11 6.10
CA LEU A 258 2.82 -13.41 6.72
C LEU A 258 2.18 -14.67 6.13
N ALA A 259 2.29 -14.86 4.82
CA ALA A 259 1.80 -16.06 4.12
C ALA A 259 2.69 -17.30 4.31
N GLY A 260 3.87 -17.19 4.92
CA GLY A 260 4.84 -18.28 5.04
C GLY A 260 5.45 -18.71 3.70
N LEU A 261 5.58 -17.78 2.75
CA LEU A 261 6.04 -18.04 1.38
C LEU A 261 7.50 -17.62 1.18
N PRO A 262 8.36 -18.49 0.63
CA PRO A 262 9.71 -18.10 0.20
C PRO A 262 9.65 -17.07 -0.93
N THR A 263 10.54 -16.08 -0.90
CA THR A 263 10.50 -14.92 -1.81
C THR A 263 10.89 -15.21 -3.26
N ASP A 264 11.43 -16.40 -3.52
CA ASP A 264 11.96 -16.83 -4.81
C ASP A 264 11.08 -17.88 -5.51
N ILE A 265 9.92 -18.21 -4.93
CA ILE A 265 8.93 -19.08 -5.58
C ILE A 265 8.42 -18.49 -6.90
N SER A 266 7.94 -19.37 -7.76
CA SER A 266 7.29 -18.99 -9.02
C SER A 266 5.82 -18.68 -8.83
N LEU A 267 5.22 -18.01 -9.82
CA LEU A 267 3.77 -17.84 -9.88
C LEU A 267 3.04 -19.20 -9.89
N GLY A 268 3.58 -20.19 -10.61
CA GLY A 268 3.02 -21.55 -10.65
C GLY A 268 3.05 -22.26 -9.31
N ASP A 269 4.07 -22.01 -8.48
CA ASP A 269 4.17 -22.56 -7.12
C ASP A 269 3.08 -22.03 -6.19
N LEU A 270 2.59 -20.80 -6.45
CA LEU A 270 1.45 -20.22 -5.78
C LEU A 270 0.14 -20.78 -6.36
N LEU A 271 -0.13 -20.55 -7.65
CA LEU A 271 -1.43 -20.82 -8.26
C LEU A 271 -1.83 -22.30 -8.29
N ARG A 272 -0.87 -23.22 -8.18
CA ARG A 272 -1.14 -24.68 -8.15
C ARG A 272 -1.30 -25.26 -6.74
N SER A 273 -1.21 -24.43 -5.70
CA SER A 273 -1.41 -24.85 -4.31
C SER A 273 -2.55 -24.02 -3.70
N PRO A 274 -3.75 -24.61 -3.51
CA PRO A 274 -4.86 -23.96 -2.84
C PRO A 274 -4.47 -23.31 -1.51
N SER A 275 -3.72 -24.05 -0.67
CA SER A 275 -3.23 -23.55 0.61
C SER A 275 -2.40 -22.27 0.46
N ARG A 276 -1.41 -22.25 -0.47
CA ARG A 276 -0.57 -21.05 -0.67
C ARG A 276 -1.36 -19.85 -1.17
N VAL A 277 -2.33 -20.06 -2.08
CA VAL A 277 -3.22 -18.99 -2.54
C VAL A 277 -4.01 -18.42 -1.36
N CYS A 278 -4.71 -19.27 -0.60
CA CYS A 278 -5.48 -18.85 0.57
C CYS A 278 -4.61 -18.06 1.56
N ARG A 279 -3.41 -18.57 1.88
CA ARG A 279 -2.45 -17.88 2.77
C ARG A 279 -2.04 -16.52 2.23
N TYR A 280 -1.79 -16.40 0.93
CA TYR A 280 -1.43 -15.12 0.33
C TYR A 280 -2.59 -14.10 0.44
N LEU A 281 -3.82 -14.51 0.13
CA LEU A 281 -5.00 -13.64 0.21
C LEU A 281 -5.28 -13.20 1.65
N LEU A 282 -5.26 -14.16 2.58
CA LEU A 282 -5.42 -13.89 4.01
C LEU A 282 -4.29 -13.00 4.55
N ALA A 283 -3.05 -13.19 4.08
CA ALA A 283 -1.92 -12.36 4.45
C ALA A 283 -2.07 -10.92 3.96
N LEU A 284 -2.56 -10.72 2.73
CA LEU A 284 -2.84 -9.39 2.21
C LEU A 284 -3.97 -8.71 3.00
N TYR A 285 -5.06 -9.43 3.28
CA TYR A 285 -6.14 -8.92 4.14
C TYR A 285 -5.59 -8.53 5.52
N GLN A 286 -4.89 -9.43 6.21
CA GLN A 286 -4.32 -9.19 7.53
C GLN A 286 -3.37 -7.98 7.53
N PHE A 287 -2.53 -7.86 6.49
CA PHE A 287 -1.57 -6.77 6.35
C PHE A 287 -2.25 -5.39 6.33
N LEU A 288 -3.42 -5.30 5.69
CA LEU A 288 -4.24 -4.09 5.60
C LEU A 288 -5.13 -3.91 6.83
N PHE A 289 -5.66 -4.99 7.38
CA PHE A 289 -6.43 -4.98 8.62
C PHE A 289 -5.58 -4.37 9.76
N VAL A 290 -4.33 -4.81 9.89
CA VAL A 290 -3.38 -4.24 10.87
C VAL A 290 -3.15 -2.76 10.61
N ALA A 291 -3.11 -2.31 9.35
CA ALA A 291 -3.00 -0.89 9.04
C ALA A 291 -4.21 -0.12 9.60
N ARG A 292 -5.42 -0.48 9.15
CA ARG A 292 -6.65 0.22 9.51
C ARG A 292 -6.97 0.19 11.01
N TYR A 293 -6.82 -0.96 11.66
CA TYR A 293 -7.32 -1.16 13.03
C TYR A 293 -6.26 -1.10 14.12
N ARG A 294 -4.97 -1.14 13.79
CA ARG A 294 -3.88 -1.04 14.78
C ARG A 294 -2.97 0.14 14.51
N ILE A 295 -2.29 0.17 13.37
CA ILE A 295 -1.30 1.21 13.06
C ILE A 295 -1.94 2.59 13.01
N TRP A 296 -3.12 2.72 12.39
CA TRP A 296 -3.85 3.99 12.34
C TRP A 296 -4.15 4.50 13.75
N VAL A 297 -4.73 3.64 14.59
CA VAL A 297 -5.23 3.98 15.93
C VAL A 297 -4.07 4.28 16.88
N GLU A 298 -3.05 3.42 16.91
CA GLU A 298 -1.98 3.45 17.90
C GLU A 298 -0.82 4.38 17.52
N LEU A 299 -0.60 4.62 16.22
CA LEU A 299 0.58 5.32 15.72
C LEU A 299 0.25 6.55 14.87
N VAL A 300 -0.47 6.39 13.76
CA VAL A 300 -0.63 7.47 12.76
C VAL A 300 -1.48 8.59 13.30
N ARG A 301 -2.64 8.29 13.90
CA ARG A 301 -3.56 9.30 14.44
C ARG A 301 -2.89 10.21 15.46
N ALA A 302 -2.00 9.67 16.29
CA ALA A 302 -1.25 10.44 17.29
C ALA A 302 -0.19 11.39 16.68
N CYS A 303 0.11 11.25 15.39
CA CYS A 303 1.03 12.10 14.65
C CYS A 303 0.32 13.19 13.84
N ILE A 304 -1.03 13.20 13.83
CA ILE A 304 -1.83 14.19 13.12
C ILE A 304 -2.17 15.33 14.08
N HIS A 305 -1.80 16.55 13.70
CA HIS A 305 -2.05 17.78 14.44
C HIS A 305 -2.72 18.78 13.51
N ASN A 306 -3.94 19.22 13.84
CA ASN A 306 -4.73 20.12 12.99
C ASN A 306 -4.87 19.59 11.55
N ASN A 307 -5.17 18.30 11.40
CA ASN A 307 -5.27 17.58 10.12
C ASN A 307 -3.97 17.50 9.29
N ILE A 308 -2.83 17.84 9.89
CA ILE A 308 -1.49 17.78 9.27
C ILE A 308 -0.67 16.66 9.94
N LEU A 309 -0.10 15.77 9.15
CA LEU A 309 0.80 14.72 9.63
C LEU A 309 2.19 15.30 9.93
N ALA A 310 2.55 15.32 11.22
CA ALA A 310 3.79 15.89 11.71
C ALA A 310 4.47 15.00 12.77
N PRO A 311 4.97 13.82 12.38
CA PRO A 311 5.54 12.85 13.31
C PRO A 311 6.94 13.26 13.79
N ARG A 312 7.23 12.96 15.06
CA ARG A 312 8.58 13.06 15.63
C ARG A 312 9.42 11.84 15.26
N SER A 313 10.74 11.96 15.30
CA SER A 313 11.66 10.83 15.05
C SER A 313 11.40 9.62 15.95
N SER A 314 10.99 9.83 17.20
CA SER A 314 10.63 8.72 18.11
C SER A 314 9.34 8.01 17.70
N GLN A 315 8.36 8.72 17.14
CA GLN A 315 7.14 8.12 16.59
C GLN A 315 7.44 7.37 15.29
N ARG A 316 8.24 7.98 14.41
CA ARG A 316 8.78 7.35 13.18
C ARG A 316 9.40 5.98 13.46
N LEU A 317 10.27 5.89 14.47
CA LEU A 317 10.93 4.64 14.86
C LEU A 317 9.96 3.53 15.33
N LYS A 318 8.79 3.87 15.90
CA LYS A 318 7.79 2.88 16.32
C LYS A 318 7.15 2.15 15.14
N TYR A 319 7.20 2.70 13.93
CA TYR A 319 6.65 2.00 12.76
C TYR A 319 7.35 0.65 12.53
N ALA A 320 8.64 0.56 12.88
CA ALA A 320 9.38 -0.70 12.83
C ALA A 320 8.72 -1.82 13.62
N ASP A 321 7.99 -1.54 14.70
CA ASP A 321 7.33 -2.56 15.51
C ASP A 321 6.21 -3.28 14.76
N TYR A 322 5.67 -2.67 13.70
CA TYR A 322 4.61 -3.21 12.83
C TYR A 322 5.12 -3.85 11.53
N LEU A 323 6.44 -3.98 11.39
CA LEU A 323 7.09 -4.73 10.32
C LEU A 323 7.56 -6.08 10.88
N HIS A 324 7.54 -7.14 10.09
CA HIS A 324 8.04 -8.45 10.51
C HIS A 324 9.46 -8.69 10.04
N VAL A 325 9.77 -8.36 8.78
CA VAL A 325 11.04 -8.73 8.14
C VAL A 325 11.74 -7.56 7.45
N TRP A 326 11.00 -6.59 6.92
CA TRP A 326 11.55 -5.50 6.15
C TRP A 326 12.46 -4.63 6.99
N ALA A 327 13.70 -4.45 6.51
CA ALA A 327 14.70 -3.60 7.13
C ALA A 327 14.93 -3.91 8.62
N LYS A 328 14.64 -5.15 9.04
CA LYS A 328 14.92 -5.65 10.39
C LYS A 328 16.12 -6.57 10.35
N ASP A 329 16.86 -6.66 11.45
CA ASP A 329 17.95 -7.63 11.58
C ASP A 329 17.44 -9.02 11.99
N VAL A 330 16.38 -9.03 12.79
CA VAL A 330 15.78 -10.22 13.40
C VAL A 330 14.25 -10.10 13.38
N CYS A 331 13.59 -11.25 13.25
CA CYS A 331 12.15 -11.42 13.33
C CYS A 331 11.82 -12.29 14.54
N TYR A 332 10.96 -11.80 15.45
CA TYR A 332 10.47 -12.59 16.58
C TYR A 332 9.31 -13.48 16.15
N THR A 333 9.29 -14.72 16.62
CA THR A 333 8.29 -15.70 16.19
C THR A 333 8.03 -16.79 17.25
N THR A 334 7.07 -17.66 16.95
CA THR A 334 6.70 -18.85 17.73
C THR A 334 7.73 -19.96 17.56
N ILE A 335 7.69 -20.97 18.45
CA ILE A 335 8.57 -22.14 18.35
C ILE A 335 8.28 -22.91 17.05
N ARG A 336 7.01 -23.23 16.77
CA ARG A 336 6.63 -24.01 15.58
C ARG A 336 7.02 -23.34 14.27
N HIS A 337 6.87 -22.02 14.17
CA HIS A 337 7.27 -21.28 12.98
C HIS A 337 8.79 -21.22 12.82
N TYR A 338 9.53 -21.02 13.92
CA TYR A 338 10.99 -21.06 13.91
C TYR A 338 11.51 -22.41 13.39
N ASP A 339 10.97 -23.51 13.91
CA ASP A 339 11.37 -24.86 13.52
C ASP A 339 11.07 -25.10 12.04
N ALA A 340 9.88 -24.74 11.56
CA ALA A 340 9.50 -24.89 10.16
C ALA A 340 10.39 -24.08 9.20
N VAL A 341 10.69 -22.80 9.53
CA VAL A 341 11.61 -21.97 8.74
C VAL A 341 13.01 -22.55 8.73
N ASN A 342 13.50 -23.07 9.86
CA ASN A 342 14.81 -23.70 9.94
C ASN A 342 14.87 -25.01 9.15
N THR A 343 13.84 -25.86 9.24
CA THR A 343 13.73 -27.06 8.41
C THR A 343 13.79 -26.71 6.93
N TYR A 344 13.03 -25.68 6.51
CA TYR A 344 13.13 -25.16 5.14
C TYR A 344 14.54 -24.69 4.80
N ASN A 345 15.15 -23.88 5.66
CA ASN A 345 16.47 -23.28 5.43
C ASN A 345 17.62 -24.31 5.42
N LEU A 346 17.50 -25.42 6.15
CA LEU A 346 18.49 -26.50 6.19
C LEU A 346 18.29 -27.56 5.09
N ALA A 347 17.10 -27.63 4.47
CA ALA A 347 16.85 -28.60 3.41
C ALA A 347 17.75 -28.39 2.18
N LYS A 348 18.29 -29.47 1.61
CA LYS A 348 19.04 -29.39 0.34
C LYS A 348 18.09 -29.06 -0.82
N LYS A 349 18.60 -28.38 -1.85
CA LYS A 349 17.81 -27.95 -3.02
C LYS A 349 17.12 -29.12 -3.74
N ASP A 350 17.72 -30.30 -3.66
CA ASP A 350 17.30 -31.52 -4.35
C ASP A 350 16.20 -32.27 -3.57
N LYS A 351 15.89 -31.84 -2.34
CA LYS A 351 14.75 -32.35 -1.58
C LYS A 351 13.47 -31.62 -2.00
N ASN A 352 12.32 -32.26 -1.83
CA ASN A 352 10.99 -31.69 -2.09
C ASN A 352 10.70 -30.45 -1.22
N LEU A 353 11.34 -29.31 -1.52
CA LEU A 353 11.14 -28.02 -0.85
C LEU A 353 9.67 -27.58 -0.93
N GLU A 354 8.97 -28.05 -1.96
CA GLU A 354 7.55 -27.81 -2.17
C GLU A 354 6.67 -28.42 -1.06
N ASN A 355 7.16 -29.42 -0.34
CA ASN A 355 6.44 -30.05 0.77
C ASN A 355 6.82 -29.45 2.14
N LEU A 356 7.73 -28.49 2.17
CA LEU A 356 8.11 -27.78 3.39
C LEU A 356 7.26 -26.52 3.47
N ASP A 357 6.48 -26.43 4.55
CA ASP A 357 5.59 -25.31 4.79
C ASP A 357 5.96 -24.63 6.09
N ALA A 358 6.22 -23.32 6.03
CA ALA A 358 6.71 -22.53 7.14
C ALA A 358 5.76 -21.37 7.39
N PHE A 359 4.53 -21.73 7.76
CA PHE A 359 3.42 -20.81 7.97
C PHE A 359 2.93 -20.84 9.42
N GLU A 360 2.60 -19.66 9.95
CA GLU A 360 2.10 -19.46 11.31
C GLU A 360 0.71 -18.82 11.26
N PRO A 361 -0.38 -19.60 11.44
CA PRO A 361 -1.75 -19.10 11.39
C PRO A 361 -2.04 -17.96 12.37
N THR A 362 -1.34 -17.91 13.51
CA THR A 362 -1.52 -16.83 14.51
C THR A 362 -1.19 -15.45 13.93
N LEU A 363 -0.29 -15.37 12.94
CA LEU A 363 0.01 -14.11 12.26
C LEU A 363 -1.18 -13.60 11.44
N LEU A 364 -2.09 -14.48 11.02
CA LEU A 364 -3.27 -14.18 10.17
C LEU A 364 -4.59 -14.28 10.94
N LYS A 365 -4.55 -14.15 12.27
CA LYS A 365 -5.71 -14.42 13.13
C LYS A 365 -6.97 -13.64 12.73
N ASP A 366 -6.85 -12.36 12.40
CA ASP A 366 -8.00 -11.53 12.07
C ASP A 366 -8.54 -11.88 10.67
N ALA A 367 -7.66 -12.12 9.70
CA ALA A 367 -8.05 -12.54 8.37
C ALA A 367 -8.72 -13.93 8.36
N ILE A 368 -8.18 -14.88 9.13
CA ILE A 368 -8.75 -16.22 9.25
C ILE A 368 -10.16 -16.17 9.85
N ARG A 369 -10.38 -15.31 10.85
CA ARG A 369 -11.72 -15.11 11.42
C ARG A 369 -12.70 -14.42 10.48
N HIS A 370 -12.17 -13.62 9.54
CA HIS A 370 -12.98 -12.99 8.50
C HIS A 370 -13.40 -13.97 7.40
N ALA A 371 -12.54 -14.93 7.06
CA ALA A 371 -12.80 -15.94 6.02
C ALA A 371 -12.51 -17.36 6.56
N PRO A 372 -13.28 -17.83 7.55
CA PRO A 372 -13.06 -19.12 8.21
C PRO A 372 -13.19 -20.31 7.26
N GLU A 373 -13.96 -20.18 6.18
CA GLU A 373 -14.14 -21.22 5.15
C GLU A 373 -12.84 -21.56 4.41
N LEU A 374 -11.82 -20.71 4.48
CA LEU A 374 -10.51 -20.96 3.89
C LEU A 374 -9.61 -21.82 4.78
N VAL A 375 -9.94 -22.00 6.08
CA VAL A 375 -9.10 -22.76 7.03
C VAL A 375 -8.92 -24.21 6.61
N PRO A 376 -9.97 -24.98 6.26
CA PRO A 376 -9.80 -26.36 5.81
C PRO A 376 -8.82 -26.49 4.63
N VAL A 377 -8.84 -25.53 3.71
CA VAL A 377 -7.95 -25.49 2.54
C VAL A 377 -6.49 -25.31 2.93
N LEU A 378 -6.21 -24.60 4.03
CA LEU A 378 -4.84 -24.44 4.54
C LEU A 378 -4.21 -25.80 4.90
N PHE A 379 -5.03 -26.75 5.33
CA PHE A 379 -4.69 -28.14 5.69
C PHE A 379 -4.95 -29.15 4.56
N GLY A 380 -5.35 -28.68 3.37
CA GLY A 380 -5.55 -29.52 2.19
C GLY A 380 -6.95 -30.11 2.01
N HIS A 381 -7.94 -29.65 2.78
CA HIS A 381 -9.33 -30.12 2.72
C HIS A 381 -10.22 -29.16 1.90
N LEU A 382 -10.63 -29.57 0.70
CA LEU A 382 -11.54 -28.76 -0.15
C LEU A 382 -13.03 -29.00 0.15
N GLU A 383 -13.37 -30.16 0.72
CA GLU A 383 -14.75 -30.53 1.08
C GLU A 383 -15.17 -29.98 2.46
N GLY A 384 -14.32 -29.14 3.07
CA GLY A 384 -14.49 -28.67 4.43
C GLY A 384 -13.90 -29.64 5.46
N CYS A 385 -13.68 -29.14 6.68
CA CYS A 385 -13.23 -29.92 7.81
C CYS A 385 -13.59 -29.19 9.10
N LYS A 386 -13.93 -29.92 10.17
CA LYS A 386 -14.28 -29.36 11.49
C LYS A 386 -13.06 -29.01 12.36
N LEU A 387 -11.91 -28.85 11.72
CA LEU A 387 -10.65 -28.56 12.39
C LEU A 387 -10.73 -27.15 12.98
N PHE A 388 -10.52 -27.05 14.29
CA PHE A 388 -10.48 -25.79 15.03
C PHE A 388 -11.80 -25.00 15.05
N ASP A 389 -12.95 -25.66 14.81
CA ASP A 389 -14.28 -25.01 14.87
C ASP A 389 -14.50 -24.25 16.19
N ASN A 390 -13.99 -24.81 17.30
CA ASN A 390 -14.05 -24.18 18.63
C ASN A 390 -13.27 -22.85 18.73
N GLU A 391 -12.23 -22.65 17.92
CA GLU A 391 -11.46 -21.39 17.88
C GLU A 391 -12.02 -20.39 16.87
N LEU A 392 -12.88 -20.87 15.97
CA LEU A 392 -13.57 -20.11 14.92
C LEU A 392 -15.06 -19.89 15.23
N ASP A 393 -15.52 -20.32 16.40
CA ASP A 393 -16.95 -20.29 16.76
C ASP A 393 -17.55 -18.89 16.66
N GLY A 394 -18.79 -18.83 16.17
CA GLY A 394 -19.53 -17.59 15.92
C GLY A 394 -19.13 -16.81 14.67
N THR A 395 -18.26 -17.34 13.81
CA THR A 395 -17.93 -16.73 12.51
C THR A 395 -18.78 -17.31 11.39
N GLU A 396 -19.41 -16.45 10.60
CA GLU A 396 -20.22 -16.87 9.45
C GLU A 396 -19.29 -17.33 8.31
N THR A 397 -19.51 -18.53 7.81
CA THR A 397 -18.76 -19.09 6.68
C THR A 397 -19.41 -18.68 5.36
N TRP A 398 -18.62 -18.24 4.39
CA TRP A 398 -19.14 -17.98 3.04
C TRP A 398 -19.30 -19.29 2.24
N ILE A 399 -20.52 -19.81 2.21
CA ILE A 399 -20.85 -21.12 1.60
C ILE A 399 -20.53 -21.15 0.10
N ASP A 400 -20.95 -20.11 -0.64
CA ASP A 400 -20.80 -20.03 -2.10
C ASP A 400 -19.51 -19.29 -2.50
N ASN A 401 -18.41 -19.53 -1.77
CA ASN A 401 -17.14 -18.88 -2.06
C ASN A 401 -16.61 -19.33 -3.45
N PRO A 402 -16.49 -18.42 -4.44
CA PRO A 402 -16.14 -18.77 -5.82
C PRO A 402 -14.72 -19.32 -5.94
N LEU A 403 -13.82 -18.98 -5.01
CA LEU A 403 -12.47 -19.51 -4.98
C LEU A 403 -12.45 -20.99 -4.59
N LEU A 404 -13.29 -21.40 -3.63
CA LEU A 404 -13.43 -22.80 -3.25
C LEU A 404 -14.02 -23.63 -4.40
N ALA A 405 -15.05 -23.10 -5.06
CA ALA A 405 -15.62 -23.74 -6.26
C ALA A 405 -14.57 -23.90 -7.37
N ALA A 406 -13.74 -22.89 -7.61
CA ALA A 406 -12.63 -22.97 -8.56
C ALA A 406 -11.61 -24.05 -8.15
N PHE A 407 -11.22 -24.15 -6.88
CA PHE A 407 -10.31 -25.20 -6.41
C PHE A 407 -10.87 -26.60 -6.59
N ARG A 408 -12.14 -26.84 -6.23
CA ARG A 408 -12.79 -28.16 -6.42
C ARG A 408 -12.77 -28.57 -7.89
N SER A 409 -13.24 -27.69 -8.77
CA SER A 409 -13.26 -27.95 -10.22
C SER A 409 -11.87 -28.27 -10.78
N MET A 410 -10.83 -27.54 -10.37
CA MET A 410 -9.46 -27.82 -10.83
C MET A 410 -8.86 -29.09 -10.22
N SER A 411 -9.23 -29.42 -8.98
CA SER A 411 -8.81 -30.66 -8.31
C SER A 411 -9.41 -31.87 -9.01
N GLU A 412 -10.72 -31.83 -9.34
CA GLU A 412 -11.41 -32.83 -10.15
C GLU A 412 -10.76 -33.00 -11.53
N ALA A 413 -10.37 -31.89 -12.16
CA ALA A 413 -9.63 -31.87 -13.42
C ALA A 413 -8.15 -32.30 -13.28
N LYS A 414 -7.68 -32.65 -12.08
CA LYS A 414 -6.29 -33.04 -11.77
C LYS A 414 -5.25 -31.98 -12.16
N LEU A 415 -5.64 -30.71 -12.17
CA LEU A 415 -4.77 -29.58 -12.49
C LEU A 415 -4.00 -29.08 -11.25
N ILE A 416 -4.53 -29.34 -10.07
CA ILE A 416 -3.94 -29.01 -8.77
C ILE A 416 -4.04 -30.21 -7.84
N VAL A 417 -3.20 -30.24 -6.80
CA VAL A 417 -3.21 -31.26 -5.75
C VAL A 417 -3.43 -30.56 -4.42
N PRO A 418 -4.61 -30.67 -3.79
CA PRO A 418 -4.94 -29.91 -2.57
C PRO A 418 -3.99 -30.16 -1.40
N SER A 419 -3.52 -31.40 -1.25
CA SER A 419 -2.59 -31.82 -0.19
C SER A 419 -1.13 -31.39 -0.43
N LYS A 420 -0.85 -30.64 -1.51
CA LYS A 420 0.51 -30.17 -1.82
C LYS A 420 0.76 -28.81 -1.19
N ALA A 421 1.86 -28.71 -0.44
CA ALA A 421 2.29 -27.49 0.25
C ALA A 421 1.22 -26.94 1.21
N CYS A 422 0.52 -27.83 1.91
CA CYS A 422 -0.43 -27.52 2.96
C CYS A 422 0.17 -27.76 4.35
N LEU A 423 -0.48 -27.21 5.36
CA LEU A 423 -0.18 -27.51 6.76
C LEU A 423 -0.51 -28.97 7.08
N ARG A 424 0.22 -29.55 8.04
CA ARG A 424 -0.07 -30.86 8.60
C ARG A 424 -0.82 -30.68 9.90
N GLU A 425 -1.99 -31.27 10.03
CA GLU A 425 -2.83 -31.14 11.22
C GLU A 425 -2.11 -31.51 12.52
N ASN A 426 -1.32 -32.59 12.49
CA ASN A 426 -0.60 -33.09 13.67
C ASN A 426 0.45 -32.10 14.21
N ASP A 427 0.84 -31.09 13.44
CA ASP A 427 1.78 -30.07 13.88
C ASP A 427 1.08 -28.94 14.70
N PHE A 428 -0.26 -28.97 14.80
CA PHE A 428 -1.08 -27.91 15.38
C PHE A 428 -2.03 -28.45 16.46
N VAL A 429 -1.70 -28.18 17.73
CA VAL A 429 -2.64 -28.41 18.85
C VAL A 429 -3.75 -27.36 18.87
N THR A 430 -3.41 -26.12 18.51
CA THR A 430 -4.32 -24.97 18.43
C THR A 430 -3.99 -24.16 17.19
N LEU A 431 -5.00 -23.53 16.60
CA LEU A 431 -4.82 -22.64 15.47
C LEU A 431 -4.12 -21.35 15.91
N PHE A 432 -4.58 -20.73 17.00
CA PHE A 432 -4.07 -19.45 17.47
C PHE A 432 -3.32 -19.54 18.80
N LEU A 433 -2.04 -19.18 18.76
CA LEU A 433 -1.23 -19.08 19.97
C LEU A 433 -1.49 -17.75 20.72
N PRO A 434 -1.34 -17.72 22.06
CA PRO A 434 -1.45 -16.48 22.82
C PRO A 434 -0.25 -15.55 22.53
N SER A 435 -0.41 -14.25 22.74
CA SER A 435 0.62 -13.24 22.42
C SER A 435 1.96 -13.47 23.14
N SER A 436 1.95 -14.12 24.32
CA SER A 436 3.16 -14.50 25.06
C SER A 436 4.04 -15.50 24.30
N GLU A 437 3.47 -16.26 23.36
CA GLU A 437 4.17 -17.27 22.57
C GLU A 437 4.75 -16.70 21.25
N MET A 438 4.24 -15.56 20.78
CA MET A 438 4.63 -14.96 19.49
C MET A 438 6.06 -14.42 19.44
N ARG A 439 6.78 -14.39 20.57
CA ARG A 439 8.15 -13.85 20.67
C ARG A 439 9.16 -14.81 21.32
N LYS A 440 8.87 -16.11 21.36
CA LYS A 440 9.73 -17.11 22.03
C LYS A 440 11.03 -17.41 21.31
N ARG A 441 11.09 -17.21 19.99
CA ARG A 441 12.25 -17.46 19.14
C ARG A 441 12.56 -16.27 18.26
N MET A 442 13.79 -16.25 17.74
CA MET A 442 14.29 -15.20 16.85
C MET A 442 14.84 -15.83 15.58
N LEU A 443 14.39 -15.33 14.43
CA LEU A 443 14.91 -15.67 13.11
C LEU A 443 15.78 -14.52 12.60
N SER A 444 16.96 -14.83 12.07
CA SER A 444 17.78 -13.84 11.37
C SER A 444 17.18 -13.56 9.99
N THR A 445 16.92 -12.28 9.71
CA THR A 445 16.45 -11.84 8.39
C THR A 445 17.62 -11.77 7.41
N LYS A 446 17.31 -11.97 6.14
CA LYS A 446 18.24 -11.95 5.02
C LYS A 446 17.79 -10.90 4.03
N LEU A 447 18.76 -10.19 3.48
CA LEU A 447 18.54 -9.23 2.40
C LEU A 447 19.08 -9.84 1.12
N TYR A 448 18.25 -9.98 0.10
CA TYR A 448 18.65 -10.42 -1.23
C TYR A 448 18.54 -9.28 -2.23
N ALA A 449 19.55 -9.14 -3.09
CA ALA A 449 19.50 -8.32 -4.27
C ALA A 449 19.00 -9.17 -5.47
N VAL A 450 18.01 -8.64 -6.18
CA VAL A 450 17.42 -9.29 -7.36
C VAL A 450 17.28 -8.25 -8.46
N ALA A 451 18.09 -8.38 -9.52
CA ALA A 451 18.22 -7.36 -10.56
C ALA A 451 18.54 -5.97 -9.96
N LYS A 452 17.64 -4.99 -10.09
CA LYS A 452 17.80 -3.63 -9.55
C LYS A 452 17.22 -3.47 -8.14
N ASP A 453 16.75 -4.55 -7.54
CA ASP A 453 15.75 -4.49 -6.49
C ASP A 453 16.14 -5.21 -5.20
N LYS A 454 15.52 -4.73 -4.11
CA LYS A 454 15.58 -5.14 -2.70
C LYS A 454 14.59 -6.24 -2.31
N ILE A 455 14.94 -7.28 -1.56
CA ILE A 455 13.93 -8.03 -0.77
C ILE A 455 14.47 -8.59 0.55
N TRP A 456 13.69 -8.41 1.62
CA TRP A 456 13.95 -8.97 2.94
C TRP A 456 13.13 -10.24 3.16
N THR A 457 13.69 -11.24 3.82
CA THR A 457 13.00 -12.49 4.15
C THR A 457 13.70 -13.26 5.28
N VAL A 458 13.01 -14.19 5.93
CA VAL A 458 13.63 -15.18 6.83
C VAL A 458 14.09 -16.45 6.09
N PHE A 459 13.67 -16.61 4.84
CA PHE A 459 13.98 -17.78 4.02
C PHE A 459 15.30 -17.64 3.27
N VAL A 460 16.02 -18.75 3.14
CA VAL A 460 17.12 -18.87 2.18
C VAL A 460 16.52 -19.05 0.79
N CYS A 461 16.84 -18.14 -0.14
CA CYS A 461 16.43 -18.28 -1.53
C CYS A 461 17.21 -19.42 -2.20
N LYS A 462 16.51 -20.46 -2.66
CA LYS A 462 17.06 -21.72 -3.22
C LYS A 462 16.53 -22.05 -4.61
N HIS A 463 15.32 -21.60 -4.94
CA HIS A 463 14.63 -21.86 -6.20
C HIS A 463 15.32 -21.15 -7.38
N ARG A 464 15.93 -19.98 -7.15
CA ARG A 464 16.52 -19.18 -8.23
C ARG A 464 17.92 -18.67 -7.91
N ALA A 465 18.82 -18.81 -8.89
CA ALA A 465 20.22 -18.40 -8.75
C ALA A 465 20.45 -16.88 -8.84
N ASN A 466 19.46 -16.10 -9.30
CA ASN A 466 19.61 -14.65 -9.47
C ASN A 466 19.40 -13.85 -8.16
N PHE A 467 19.08 -14.52 -7.06
CA PHE A 467 18.99 -13.91 -5.73
C PHE A 467 20.37 -13.93 -5.08
N LYS A 468 20.98 -12.74 -4.96
CA LYS A 468 22.31 -12.59 -4.34
C LYS A 468 22.16 -12.10 -2.91
N LEU A 469 22.70 -12.85 -1.95
CA LEU A 469 22.67 -12.44 -0.54
C LEU A 469 23.52 -11.17 -0.36
N VAL A 470 22.93 -10.13 0.22
CA VAL A 470 23.58 -8.89 0.61
C VAL A 470 24.00 -9.00 2.07
N VAL A 471 25.29 -8.80 2.34
CA VAL A 471 25.90 -8.96 3.66
C VAL A 471 26.73 -7.74 4.07
N GLY A 472 27.21 -7.73 5.32
CA GLY A 472 28.10 -6.71 5.83
C GLY A 472 27.49 -5.31 5.82
N LEU A 473 28.34 -4.29 5.55
CA LEU A 473 27.97 -2.89 5.63
C LEU A 473 26.82 -2.49 4.69
N GLU A 474 26.72 -3.12 3.51
CA GLU A 474 25.64 -2.82 2.56
C GLU A 474 24.27 -3.21 3.13
N ARG A 475 24.18 -4.33 3.85
CA ARG A 475 22.96 -4.73 4.55
C ARG A 475 22.70 -3.84 5.76
N THR A 476 23.71 -3.60 6.59
CA THR A 476 23.56 -2.85 7.85
C THR A 476 23.02 -1.44 7.60
N LYS A 477 23.51 -0.73 6.57
CA LYS A 477 23.01 0.61 6.20
C LYS A 477 21.52 0.66 5.80
N ARG A 478 20.90 -0.50 5.56
CA ARG A 478 19.49 -0.63 5.14
C ARG A 478 18.57 -1.11 6.26
N ILE A 479 19.06 -1.18 7.49
CA ILE A 479 18.23 -1.46 8.66
C ILE A 479 17.43 -0.19 8.99
N PHE A 480 16.13 -0.36 9.23
CA PHE A 480 15.17 0.75 9.38
C PHE A 480 15.61 1.78 10.40
N ARG A 481 16.07 1.34 11.57
CA ARG A 481 16.59 2.22 12.63
C ARG A 481 17.78 3.06 12.15
N LEU A 482 18.68 2.47 11.37
CA LEU A 482 19.86 3.16 10.86
C LEU A 482 19.51 4.11 9.71
N GLU A 483 18.50 3.78 8.92
CA GLU A 483 17.95 4.67 7.89
C GLU A 483 17.28 5.89 8.56
N VAL A 484 16.32 5.68 9.45
CA VAL A 484 15.58 6.78 10.13
C VAL A 484 16.50 7.67 10.98
N LEU A 485 17.51 7.11 11.65
CA LEU A 485 18.44 7.90 12.50
C LEU A 485 19.61 8.49 11.71
N GLY A 486 20.08 7.77 10.69
CA GLY A 486 21.30 8.10 9.96
C GLY A 486 21.07 8.96 8.72
N THR A 487 19.85 9.01 8.20
CA THR A 487 19.49 9.87 7.07
C THR A 487 18.45 10.90 7.52
N LYS A 488 18.50 12.10 6.93
CA LYS A 488 17.37 13.04 6.97
C LYS A 488 16.29 12.66 5.95
N ASP A 489 16.45 11.52 5.28
CA ASP A 489 15.58 11.08 4.21
C ASP A 489 14.33 10.42 4.78
N VAL A 490 13.38 10.21 3.87
CA VAL A 490 12.13 9.50 4.10
C VAL A 490 12.40 8.00 4.06
N ALA A 491 12.18 7.31 5.17
CA ALA A 491 12.07 5.86 5.19
C ALA A 491 10.69 5.43 4.67
N ILE A 492 10.51 4.12 4.55
CA ILE A 492 9.18 3.54 4.21
C ILE A 492 8.18 3.81 5.34
N GLY A 493 6.90 3.76 5.00
CA GLY A 493 5.83 3.86 5.99
C GLY A 493 5.08 5.19 5.95
N PRO A 494 3.94 5.22 6.66
CA PRO A 494 2.95 6.28 6.51
C PRO A 494 3.34 7.61 7.12
N LEU A 495 4.25 7.60 8.08
CA LEU A 495 4.69 8.78 8.80
C LEU A 495 5.68 9.64 8.01
N GLU A 496 6.23 9.11 6.92
CA GLU A 496 7.36 9.76 6.25
C GLU A 496 7.14 9.90 4.75
N TYR A 497 6.24 9.08 4.19
CA TYR A 497 5.96 9.05 2.77
C TYR A 497 5.73 10.48 2.24
N CYS A 498 6.56 10.88 1.28
CA CYS A 498 6.45 12.14 0.55
C CYS A 498 6.58 13.46 1.36
N GLY A 499 7.19 13.42 2.54
CA GLY A 499 7.58 14.60 3.33
C GLY A 499 6.62 14.95 4.47
N VAL A 500 7.07 15.80 5.38
CA VAL A 500 6.35 16.19 6.61
C VAL A 500 5.64 17.53 6.41
N GLY A 501 4.39 17.63 6.87
CA GLY A 501 3.62 18.88 6.78
C GLY A 501 4.22 19.99 7.65
N MET A 502 3.96 21.24 7.26
CA MET A 502 4.40 22.42 8.01
C MET A 502 3.29 22.91 8.93
N ILE A 503 3.59 23.04 10.23
CA ILE A 503 2.70 23.62 11.23
C ILE A 503 3.23 24.99 11.64
N VAL A 504 2.36 26.01 11.54
CA VAL A 504 2.66 27.35 12.03
C VAL A 504 2.42 27.40 13.53
N ARG A 505 3.50 27.57 14.31
CA ARG A 505 3.37 27.82 15.75
C ARG A 505 2.71 29.18 15.98
N ARG A 506 1.66 29.22 16.80
CA ARG A 506 1.06 30.48 17.27
C ARG A 506 2.09 31.30 18.05
N LYS A 507 2.10 32.63 17.84
CA LYS A 507 3.05 33.57 18.47
C LYS A 507 3.06 33.54 20.01
N SER A 508 2.00 33.02 20.65
CA SER A 508 1.87 32.94 22.11
C SER A 508 2.75 31.87 22.77
N GLY A 509 3.40 30.98 22.01
CA GLY A 509 4.26 29.93 22.55
C GLY A 509 3.53 28.83 23.35
N LYS A 510 2.22 28.96 23.59
CA LYS A 510 1.36 27.96 24.22
C LYS A 510 0.52 27.25 23.15
N GLY A 511 0.81 25.96 22.93
CA GLY A 511 0.08 25.09 22.00
C GLY A 511 0.55 25.19 20.55
N PHE A 512 0.31 24.12 19.80
CA PHE A 512 0.41 24.08 18.33
C PHE A 512 -0.89 24.60 17.70
#